data_AF-T0IAI4-F1
#
_entry.id   AF-T0IAI4-F1
#
_cell.length_a   1.000
_cell.length_b   1.000
_cell.length_c   1.000
_cell.angle_alpha   90.00
_cell.angle_beta   90.00
_cell.angle_gamma   90.00
#
_symmetry.space_group_name_H-M   'P 1'
#
loop_
_entity.id
_entity.type
_entity.pdbx_description
1 polymer ?
#
loop_
_entity_poly.entity_id
_entity_poly.type
_entity_poly.pdbx_seq_one_letter_code
_entity_poly.pdbx_strand_id
1 'polypeptide(L)' 'MNDKAEKGAMQVDVQLVRDLAALLDDTNLTEIEVEDGDRKIRVARKAGGGNAIAYAPAPVAAAPMAA' A
#
# COMPACT_ATOMS: atom_id res chain seq x y z
N MET A 1 4.93 -42.75 0.58
CA MET A 1 4.03 -41.85 1.31
C MET A 1 4.68 -40.47 1.40
N ASN A 2 4.00 -39.46 0.85
CA ASN A 2 4.17 -38.01 1.03
C ASN A 2 5.00 -37.18 0.01
N ASP A 3 4.66 -37.28 -1.27
CA ASP A 3 5.08 -36.35 -2.36
C ASP A 3 4.05 -35.23 -2.63
N LYS A 4 3.11 -34.99 -1.71
CA LYS A 4 2.19 -33.83 -1.76
C LYS A 4 2.70 -32.71 -0.85
N ALA A 5 3.92 -32.24 -1.12
CA ALA A 5 4.34 -30.97 -0.57
C ALA A 5 3.71 -29.84 -1.42
N GLU A 6 2.59 -29.31 -0.92
CA GLU A 6 2.36 -27.86 -0.87
C GLU A 6 2.16 -27.10 -2.20
N LYS A 7 1.50 -27.70 -3.19
CA LYS A 7 1.02 -27.00 -4.41
C LYS A 7 -0.16 -26.01 -4.14
N GLY A 8 -0.25 -25.46 -2.93
CA GLY A 8 -1.42 -24.73 -2.43
C GLY A 8 -1.11 -23.67 -1.36
N ALA A 9 0.14 -23.54 -0.91
CA ALA A 9 0.54 -22.39 -0.12
C ALA A 9 1.28 -21.42 -1.05
N MET A 10 0.82 -20.18 -1.15
CA MET A 10 1.66 -19.11 -1.65
C MET A 10 2.54 -18.93 -0.44
N GLN A 11 3.59 -19.74 -0.37
CA GLN A 11 4.61 -19.57 0.63
C GLN A 11 5.08 -18.15 0.33
N VAL A 12 4.74 -17.22 1.23
CA VAL A 12 5.20 -15.85 1.10
C VAL A 12 6.71 -15.95 1.29
N ASP A 13 7.37 -16.21 0.16
CA ASP A 13 8.78 -16.49 0.14
C ASP A 13 9.47 -15.15 0.33
N VAL A 14 10.37 -15.12 1.31
CA VAL A 14 11.08 -13.89 1.65
C VAL A 14 11.90 -13.41 0.45
N GLN A 15 12.36 -14.30 -0.44
CA GLN A 15 13.01 -13.90 -1.69
C GLN A 15 12.03 -13.24 -2.65
N LEU A 16 10.81 -13.76 -2.83
CA LEU A 16 9.79 -13.14 -3.69
C LEU A 16 9.46 -11.71 -3.22
N VAL A 17 9.27 -11.51 -1.91
CA VAL A 17 9.00 -10.18 -1.36
C VAL A 17 10.20 -9.23 -1.58
N ARG A 18 11.43 -9.73 -1.45
CA ARG A 18 12.64 -8.94 -1.72
C ARG A 18 12.78 -8.57 -3.19
N ASP A 19 12.47 -9.49 -4.11
CA ASP A 19 12.50 -9.24 -5.55
C ASP A 19 11.44 -8.20 -5.95
N LEU A 20 10.20 -8.36 -5.48
CA LEU A 20 9.14 -7.38 -5.67
C LEU A 20 9.51 -6.00 -5.08
N ALA A 21 10.17 -5.97 -3.93
CA ALA A 21 10.64 -4.71 -3.34
C ALA A 21 11.76 -4.05 -4.18
N ALA A 22 12.68 -4.84 -4.74
CA ALA A 22 13.71 -4.34 -5.63
C ALA A 22 13.12 -3.79 -6.94
N LEU A 23 12.14 -4.49 -7.52
CA LEU A 23 11.40 -4.03 -8.70
C LEU A 23 10.60 -2.75 -8.41
N LEU A 24 9.93 -2.66 -7.25
CA LEU A 24 9.21 -1.46 -6.84
C LEU A 24 10.15 -0.25 -6.72
N ASP A 25 11.37 -0.47 -6.25
CA ASP A 25 12.40 0.56 -6.14
C ASP A 25 12.94 0.99 -7.52
N ASP A 26 13.30 0.03 -8.38
CA ASP A 26 13.86 0.27 -9.72
C ASP A 26 12.85 0.98 -10.65
N THR A 27 11.59 0.56 -10.59
CA THR A 27 10.50 1.17 -11.37
C THR A 27 9.96 2.46 -10.73
N ASN A 28 10.43 2.79 -9.53
CA ASN A 28 9.99 3.92 -8.72
C ASN A 28 8.46 3.99 -8.56
N LEU A 29 7.82 2.81 -8.47
CA LEU A 29 6.40 2.67 -8.17
C LEU A 29 6.16 2.85 -6.67
N THR A 30 4.92 3.20 -6.31
CA THR A 30 4.51 3.33 -4.89
C THR A 30 4.00 2.00 -4.33
N GLU A 31 3.45 1.14 -5.19
CA GLU A 31 2.89 -0.17 -4.82
C GLU A 31 2.93 -1.16 -5.99
N ILE A 32 3.03 -2.45 -5.67
CA ILE A 32 2.90 -3.58 -6.60
C ILE A 32 1.99 -4.63 -5.95
N GLU A 33 0.95 -5.05 -6.68
CA GLU A 33 -0.01 -6.07 -6.26
C GLU A 33 0.06 -7.28 -7.22
N VAL A 34 0.15 -8.48 -6.66
CA VAL A 34 0.15 -9.74 -7.42
C VAL A 34 -0.96 -10.63 -6.87
N GLU A 35 -1.85 -11.07 -7.76
CA GLU A 35 -2.95 -11.98 -7.48
C GLU A 35 -2.67 -13.35 -8.12
N ASP A 36 -2.81 -14.42 -7.34
CA ASP A 36 -2.70 -15.80 -7.79
C ASP A 36 -3.87 -16.63 -7.23
N GLY A 37 -4.88 -16.83 -8.08
CA GLY A 37 -6.15 -17.46 -7.68
C GLY A 37 -6.85 -16.67 -6.58
N ASP A 38 -7.03 -17.30 -5.42
CA ASP A 38 -7.65 -16.70 -4.24
C ASP A 38 -6.67 -15.92 -3.35
N ARG A 39 -5.39 -15.79 -3.74
CA ARG A 39 -4.32 -15.23 -2.91
C ARG A 39 -3.79 -13.93 -3.50
N LYS A 40 -3.44 -12.99 -2.62
CA LYS A 40 -3.02 -11.65 -3.01
C LYS A 40 -1.87 -11.16 -2.15
N ILE A 41 -0.80 -10.66 -2.78
CA ILE A 41 0.33 -10.02 -2.12
C ILE A 41 0.40 -8.57 -2.57
N ARG A 42 0.45 -7.64 -1.60
CA ARG A 42 0.76 -6.22 -1.82
C ARG A 42 2.11 -5.86 -1.20
N VAL A 43 2.99 -5.30 -2.00
CA VAL A 43 4.22 -4.65 -1.55
C VAL A 43 4.07 -3.15 -1.79
N ALA A 44 4.15 -2.35 -0.74
CA ALA A 44 4.00 -0.90 -0.84
C ALA A 44 5.16 -0.21 -0.13
N ARG A 45 5.68 0.85 -0.74
CA ARG A 45 6.67 1.71 -0.09
C ARG A 45 5.98 2.51 1.01
N LYS A 46 6.45 2.39 2.24
CA LYS A 46 6.07 3.30 3.32
C LYS A 46 6.74 4.65 3.07
N ALA A 47 6.13 5.48 2.23
CA ALA A 47 6.46 6.88 2.16
C ALA A 47 6.20 7.47 3.56
N GLY A 48 7.25 7.94 4.23
CA GLY A 48 7.16 8.45 5.58
C GLY A 48 6.05 9.49 5.70
N GLY A 49 5.15 9.29 6.68
CA GLY A 49 4.15 10.27 7.11
C GLY A 49 3.28 10.77 5.98
N GLY A 50 2.13 10.11 5.75
CA GLY A 50 1.09 10.65 4.87
C GLY A 50 0.95 12.14 5.13
N ASN A 51 1.09 12.94 4.08
CA ASN A 51 0.77 14.36 4.11
C ASN A 51 -0.62 14.45 4.71
N ALA A 52 -0.69 14.80 6.00
CA ALA A 52 -1.93 15.15 6.63
C ALA A 52 -2.48 16.27 5.76
N ILE A 53 -3.57 15.98 5.05
CA ILE A 53 -4.30 16.97 4.29
C ILE A 53 -4.74 18.00 5.33
N ALA A 54 -3.97 19.08 5.45
CA ALA A 54 -4.29 20.19 6.32
C ALA A 54 -5.50 20.88 5.68
N TYR A 55 -6.69 20.50 6.13
CA TYR A 55 -7.91 21.23 5.78
C TYR A 55 -7.74 22.67 6.26
N ALA A 56 -7.64 23.60 5.32
CA ALA A 56 -7.66 25.02 5.63
C ALA A 56 -9.02 25.35 6.29
N PRO A 57 -9.03 26.07 7.42
CA PRO A 57 -10.29 26.43 8.07
C PRO A 57 -11.14 27.27 7.10
N ALA A 58 -12.39 26.88 6.93
CA ALA A 58 -13.34 27.62 6.11
C ALA A 58 -13.52 29.04 6.68
N PRO A 59 -13.54 30.09 5.84
CA PRO A 59 -13.72 31.45 6.32
C PRO A 59 -15.10 31.60 6.95
N VAL A 60 -15.12 31.95 8.24
CA VAL A 60 -16.35 32.35 8.94
C VAL A 60 -16.76 33.72 8.42
N ALA A 61 -17.88 33.78 7.72
CA ALA A 61 -18.49 35.04 7.30
C ALA A 61 -19.00 35.77 8.55
N ALA A 62 -18.48 36.97 8.82
CA ALA A 62 -18.99 37.83 9.88
C ALA A 62 -20.41 38.31 9.51
N ALA A 63 -21.39 37.94 10.33
CA ALA A 63 -22.73 38.50 10.23
C ALA A 63 -22.72 39.96 10.71
N PRO A 64 -23.37 40.89 10.00
CA PRO A 64 -23.43 42.28 10.44
C PRO A 64 -24.29 42.39 11.71
N MET A 65 -23.72 42.98 12.77
CA MET A 65 -24.49 43.45 13.92
C MET A 65 -25.34 44.65 13.48
N ALA A 66 -26.66 44.50 13.58
CA ALA A 66 -27.60 45.60 13.45
C ALA A 66 -27.61 46.43 14.75
N ALA A 67 -27.54 47.75 14.60
CA ALA A 67 -27.69 48.74 15.66
C ALA A 67 -29.18 49.02 15.94
#